data_AF-A0A9X8MA25-F1
#
_entry.id   AF-A0A9X8MA25-F1
#
_cell.length_a   1.000
_cell.length_b   1.000
_cell.length_c   1.000
_cell.angle_alpha   90.00
_cell.angle_beta   90.00
_cell.angle_gamma   90.00
#
_symmetry.space_group_name_H-M   'P 1'
#
loop_
_entity.id
_entity.type
_entity.pdbx_description
1 polymer ?
#
loop_
_entity_poly.entity_id
_entity_poly.type
_entity_poly.pdbx_seq_one_letter_code
_entity_poly.pdbx_strand_id
1 'polypeptide(L)' 'MFGIEVDGSVEPPSFINSLQVALKETWAVLYAHGGVIAEFDNEQDAREEAERWTGVCFRLDAC' A
#
# COMPACT_ATOMS: atom_id res chain seq x y z
N MET A 1 36.13 21.78 -18.58
CA MET A 1 35.66 20.88 -17.51
C MET A 1 34.63 21.64 -16.70
N PHE A 2 33.35 21.45 -17.01
CA PHE A 2 32.20 21.71 -16.12
C PHE A 2 31.11 20.77 -16.62
N GLY A 3 31.05 19.58 -16.04
CA GLY A 3 29.97 18.62 -16.28
C GLY A 3 28.70 19.17 -15.66
N ILE A 4 27.64 19.26 -16.44
CA ILE A 4 26.31 19.57 -15.93
C ILE A 4 25.81 18.26 -15.33
N GLU A 5 25.83 18.18 -14.00
CA GLU A 5 25.26 17.07 -13.25
C GLU A 5 23.74 17.17 -13.41
N VAL A 6 23.18 16.37 -14.31
CA VAL A 6 21.73 16.22 -14.45
C VAL A 6 21.29 15.33 -13.30
N ASP A 7 20.89 15.97 -12.20
CA ASP A 7 20.21 15.33 -11.08
C ASP A 7 18.89 14.75 -11.62
N GLY A 8 18.89 13.44 -11.85
CA GLY A 8 17.82 12.69 -12.50
C GLY A 8 16.61 12.44 -11.59
N SER A 9 16.25 13.39 -10.73
CA SER A 9 15.00 13.33 -9.97
C SER A 9 13.85 13.79 -10.85
N VAL A 10 13.41 12.91 -11.76
CA VAL A 10 12.17 13.11 -12.53
C VAL A 10 11.02 12.89 -11.57
N GLU A 11 10.53 13.98 -10.95
CA GLU A 11 9.29 13.92 -10.18
C GLU A 11 8.18 13.38 -11.10
N PRO A 12 7.48 12.30 -10.71
CA PRO A 12 6.45 11.74 -11.56
C PRO A 12 5.38 12.83 -11.80
N PRO A 13 4.90 12.98 -13.04
CA PRO A 13 3.88 13.98 -13.35
C PRO A 13 2.67 13.78 -12.43
N SER A 14 2.09 14.87 -11.93
CA SER A 14 1.02 14.88 -10.90
C SER A 14 -0.15 13.94 -11.20
N PHE A 15 -0.42 13.70 -12.48
CA PHE A 15 -1.42 12.75 -12.96
C PHE A 15 -1.06 11.29 -12.66
N ILE A 16 0.21 10.87 -12.83
CA ILE A 16 0.67 9.52 -12.49
C ILE A 16 0.57 9.29 -10.98
N ASN A 17 0.92 10.30 -10.18
CA ASN A 17 0.82 10.21 -8.73
C ASN A 17 -0.66 10.06 -8.28
N SER A 18 -1.56 10.81 -8.92
CA SER A 18 -3.01 10.70 -8.67
C SER A 18 -3.58 9.34 -9.07
N LEU A 19 -3.13 8.77 -10.20
CA LEU A 19 -3.51 7.43 -10.63
C LEU A 19 -2.99 6.35 -9.69
N GLN A 20 -1.75 6.47 -9.22
CA GLN A 20 -1.17 5.52 -8.26
C GLN A 20 -1.93 5.53 -6.94
N VAL A 21 -2.37 6.70 -6.47
CA VAL A 21 -3.25 6.81 -5.29
C VAL A 21 -4.63 6.21 -5.56
N ALA A 22 -5.23 6.48 -6.72
CA ALA A 22 -6.55 5.97 -7.07
C ALA A 22 -6.59 4.45 -7.34
N LEU A 23 -5.47 3.87 -7.79
CA LEU A 23 -5.30 2.45 -8.05
C LEU A 23 -4.72 1.69 -6.85
N LYS A 24 -4.48 2.38 -5.73
CA LYS A 24 -3.89 1.77 -4.54
C LYS A 24 -4.90 0.81 -3.93
N GLU A 25 -4.70 -0.48 -4.16
CA GLU A 25 -5.47 -1.52 -3.48
C GLU A 25 -5.20 -1.44 -1.98
N THR A 26 -6.26 -1.36 -1.18
CA THR A 26 -6.14 -1.36 0.27
C THR A 26 -6.61 -2.72 0.79
N TRP A 27 -5.83 -3.32 1.66
CA TRP A 27 -6.08 -4.62 2.30
C TRP A 27 -6.24 -4.44 3.80
N ALA A 28 -7.02 -5.30 4.44
CA ALA A 28 -7.29 -5.22 5.87
C ALA A 28 -7.24 -6.59 6.52
N VAL A 29 -6.76 -6.63 7.77
CA VAL A 29 -6.75 -7.82 8.63
C VAL A 29 -7.62 -7.57 9.84
N LEU A 30 -8.64 -8.41 10.03
CA LEU A 30 -9.46 -8.44 11.24
C LEU A 30 -8.91 -9.49 12.21
N TYR A 31 -8.53 -9.07 13.41
CA TYR A 31 -8.02 -9.99 14.44
C TYR A 31 -9.16 -10.66 15.22
N ALA A 32 -9.09 -11.99 15.38
CA ALA A 32 -10.08 -12.80 16.09
C ALA A 32 -10.24 -12.42 17.58
N HIS A 33 -9.17 -11.88 18.19
CA HIS A 33 -9.08 -11.70 19.64
C HIS A 33 -9.67 -10.39 20.16
N GLY A 34 -10.18 -9.51 19.29
CA GLY A 34 -10.67 -8.20 19.73
C GLY A 34 -11.27 -7.29 18.66
N GLY A 35 -11.39 -7.75 17.40
CA GLY A 35 -12.03 -6.96 16.34
C GLY A 35 -11.23 -5.73 15.90
N VAL A 36 -9.95 -5.64 16.26
CA VAL A 36 -9.04 -4.62 15.73
C VAL A 36 -8.83 -4.89 14.24
N ILE A 37 -8.76 -3.81 13.46
CA ILE A 37 -8.46 -3.85 12.03
C ILE A 37 -7.11 -3.19 11.80
N ALA A 38 -6.23 -3.86 11.07
CA ALA A 38 -4.99 -3.28 10.54
C ALA A 38 -5.11 -3.15 9.02
N GLU A 39 -4.69 -2.02 8.47
CA GLU A 39 -4.73 -1.73 7.04
C GLU A 39 -3.33 -1.87 6.41
N PHE A 40 -3.31 -2.32 5.16
CA PHE A 40 -2.11 -2.65 4.39
C PHE A 40 -2.28 -2.17 2.96
N ASP A 41 -1.16 -1.80 2.35
CA ASP A 41 -1.10 -1.32 0.96
C ASP A 41 -0.95 -2.45 -0.06
N ASN A 42 -0.81 -3.70 0.39
CA ASN A 42 -0.64 -4.87 -0.45
C ASN A 42 -1.17 -6.15 0.22
N GLU A 43 -1.52 -7.15 -0.60
CA GLU A 43 -2.08 -8.42 -0.16
C GLU A 43 -1.09 -9.25 0.67
N GLN A 44 0.20 -9.25 0.29
CA GLN A 44 1.20 -10.13 0.87
C GLN A 44 1.40 -9.82 2.36
N ASP A 45 1.63 -8.56 2.70
CA ASP A 45 1.84 -8.13 4.09
C ASP A 45 0.59 -8.40 4.94
N ALA A 46 -0.60 -8.12 4.40
CA ALA A 46 -1.86 -8.41 5.08
C ALA A 46 -2.04 -9.90 5.35
N ARG A 47 -1.65 -10.75 4.39
CA ARG A 47 -1.76 -12.20 4.52
C ARG A 47 -0.76 -12.76 5.54
N GLU A 48 0.48 -12.30 5.51
CA GLU A 48 1.51 -12.67 6.50
C GLU A 48 1.07 -12.29 7.93
N GLU A 49 0.49 -11.10 8.10
CA GLU A 49 -0.06 -10.66 9.39
C GLU A 49 -1.25 -11.53 9.83
N ALA A 50 -2.19 -11.81 8.92
CA ALA A 50 -3.33 -12.66 9.22
C ALA A 50 -2.90 -14.07 9.65
N GLU A 51 -1.93 -14.67 8.97
CA GLU A 51 -1.37 -15.98 9.34
C GLU A 51 -0.68 -15.94 10.71
N ARG A 52 0.09 -14.88 10.97
CA ARG A 52 0.81 -14.70 12.24
C ARG A 52 -0.10 -14.55 13.45
N TRP A 53 -1.24 -13.88 13.29
CA TRP A 53 -2.13 -13.53 14.40
C TRP A 53 -3.46 -14.28 14.40
N THR A 54 -3.63 -15.26 13.51
CA THR A 54 -4.90 -15.98 13.30
C THR A 54 -6.05 -15.01 12.98
N GLY A 55 -5.75 -14.02 12.13
CA GLY A 55 -6.69 -13.03 11.62
C GLY A 55 -7.34 -13.45 10.31
N VAL A 56 -8.28 -12.62 9.83
CA VAL A 56 -8.93 -12.77 8.52
C VAL A 56 -8.52 -11.60 7.63
N CYS A 57 -7.92 -11.90 6.48
CA CYS A 57 -7.50 -10.93 5.47
C CYS A 57 -8.60 -10.71 4.42
N PHE A 58 -8.86 -9.47 4.04
CA PHE A 58 -9.80 -9.10 2.98
C PHE A 58 -9.43 -7.76 2.32
N ARG A 59 -9.83 -7.59 1.06
CA ARG A 59 -9.61 -6.35 0.31
C ARG A 59 -10.68 -5.32 0.64
N LEU A 60 -10.28 -4.07 0.84
CA LEU A 60 -11.17 -2.93 0.96
C LEU A 60 -11.39 -2.33 -0.43
N ASP A 61 -12.58 -2.50 -0.99
CA ASP A 61 -12.96 -1.78 -2.20
C ASP A 61 -13.29 -0.32 -1.83
N ALA A 62 -12.56 0.63 -2.40
CA ALA A 62 -12.91 2.05 -2.30
C ALA A 62 -14.16 2.30 -3.15
N CYS A 63 -15.28 2.63 -2.49
CA CYS A 63 -16.52 3.07 -3.15
C CYS A 63 -16.43 4.52 -3.63
#